data_AF-A0A2N9NNZ9-F1
#
_entry.id   AF-A0A2N9NNZ9-F1
#
_cell.length_a   1.000
_cell.length_b   1.000
_cell.length_c   1.000
_cell.angle_alpha   90.00
_cell.angle_beta   90.00
_cell.angle_gamma   90.00
#
_symmetry.space_group_name_H-M   'P 1'
#
loop_
_entity.id
_entity.type
_entity.pdbx_description
1 polymer ?
#
loop_
_entity_poly.entity_id
_entity_poly.type
_entity_poly.pdbx_seq_one_letter_code
_entity_poly.pdbx_strand_id
1 'polypeptide(L)'
;MRINTTILAIGLGLGSAGLAGAQTHYVYLTGSTAARNAVYATLNSTAVFDAAPTATTQGNSAPQKANYMTFVGNIGGKPFSVKCDWSGSEGGIADIAGNLSENFLTDAAVTSLSSSSPGPFESDVVDLAMADAAVQFSKNPKGAITGTEVCVIPFTFMKGVGSAADLVNITSAQFRQAITGGASLALFTGNAADTSFVYITGRDDNSGTRVNVMGETGYGIFTPVAQIETDSSGNMMFGPTFTTEEGYPSGGGVATQLGVNTSSAPDSINGGTGYSVIGYLGISDALTAAGLGATYLSFNGVMESPTTVEQGQFTYWGNEYCYHKNTASTDALTVYGKLVANPGGITSKSDGTTTIDLGLMNCSRNGPTSDPIHF
;
A
#
# COMPACT_ATOMS: atom_id res chain seq x y z
N MET A 1 -40.04 65.38 -11.80
CA MET A 1 -39.01 64.34 -11.97
C MET A 1 -39.44 63.12 -11.17
N ARG A 2 -40.03 62.12 -11.83
CA ARG A 2 -40.48 60.86 -11.20
C ARG A 2 -39.54 59.76 -11.70
N ILE A 3 -38.68 59.26 -10.83
CA ILE A 3 -37.82 58.11 -11.14
C ILE A 3 -38.70 56.87 -11.07
N ASN A 4 -38.84 56.17 -12.19
CA ASN A 4 -39.63 54.94 -12.31
C ASN A 4 -39.02 53.83 -11.45
N THR A 5 -39.77 53.40 -10.45
CA THR A 5 -39.49 52.31 -9.50
C THR A 5 -39.32 50.92 -10.16
N THR A 6 -39.50 50.81 -11.48
CA THR A 6 -39.43 49.55 -12.22
C THR A 6 -37.99 49.17 -12.64
N ILE A 7 -37.05 50.12 -12.71
CA ILE A 7 -35.66 49.81 -13.12
C ILE A 7 -34.81 49.26 -11.97
N LEU A 8 -35.15 49.58 -10.71
CA LEU A 8 -34.42 49.07 -9.54
C LEU A 8 -34.77 47.62 -9.19
N ALA A 9 -35.94 47.12 -9.61
CA ALA A 9 -36.37 45.74 -9.36
C ALA A 9 -35.72 44.71 -10.31
N ILE A 10 -35.29 45.12 -11.50
CA ILE A 10 -34.60 44.24 -12.46
C ILE A 10 -33.12 44.06 -12.09
N GLY A 11 -32.50 45.05 -11.44
CA GLY A 11 -31.12 44.96 -10.95
C GLY A 11 -30.92 44.05 -9.72
N LEU A 12 -31.99 43.74 -8.97
CA LEU A 12 -31.95 42.87 -7.79
C LEU A 12 -32.27 41.39 -8.11
N GLY A 13 -32.88 41.11 -9.27
CA GLY A 13 -33.17 39.73 -9.73
C GLY A 13 -32.05 39.08 -10.55
N LEU A 14 -31.12 39.88 -11.08
CA LEU A 14 -29.93 39.41 -11.82
C LEU A 14 -28.67 39.31 -10.94
N GLY A 15 -28.74 39.77 -9.69
CA GLY A 15 -27.64 39.74 -8.73
C GLY A 15 -27.58 38.49 -7.83
N SER A 16 -28.60 37.63 -7.88
CA SER A 16 -28.72 36.44 -7.02
C SER A 16 -28.55 35.11 -7.78
N ALA A 17 -28.34 35.14 -9.10
CA ALA A 17 -27.90 33.97 -9.87
C ALA A 17 -26.36 33.84 -9.96
N GLY A 18 -25.61 34.78 -9.38
CA GLY A 18 -24.15 34.87 -9.52
C GLY A 18 -23.32 34.43 -8.31
N LEU A 19 -23.94 33.92 -7.24
CA LEU A 19 -23.22 33.45 -6.04
C LEU A 19 -23.84 32.13 -5.53
N ALA A 20 -24.09 31.18 -6.43
CA ALA A 20 -23.89 29.79 -6.02
C ALA A 20 -22.37 29.66 -5.87
N GLY A 21 -21.84 29.81 -4.66
CA GLY A 21 -20.47 29.35 -4.39
C GLY A 21 -20.42 27.91 -4.88
N ALA A 22 -19.62 27.63 -5.90
CA ALA A 22 -19.58 26.29 -6.48
C ALA A 22 -19.26 25.32 -5.33
N GLN A 23 -20.22 24.43 -5.03
CA GLN A 23 -20.06 23.45 -3.96
C GLN A 23 -18.82 22.62 -4.29
N THR A 24 -17.87 22.56 -3.35
CA THR A 24 -16.72 21.66 -3.48
C THR A 24 -17.24 20.22 -3.48
N HIS A 25 -16.85 19.47 -4.51
CA HIS A 25 -17.12 18.04 -4.62
C HIS A 25 -16.04 17.27 -3.86
N TYR A 26 -16.42 16.53 -2.82
CA TYR A 26 -15.48 15.73 -2.03
C TYR A 26 -15.48 14.29 -2.54
N VAL A 27 -14.29 13.71 -2.63
CA VAL A 27 -14.10 12.28 -2.93
C VAL A 27 -13.09 11.71 -1.95
N TYR A 28 -13.48 10.66 -1.24
CA TYR A 28 -12.69 10.03 -0.18
C TYR A 28 -12.11 8.70 -0.65
N LEU A 29 -10.77 8.62 -0.66
CA LEU A 29 -10.01 7.47 -1.15
C LEU A 29 -9.22 6.82 -0.01
N THR A 30 -9.27 5.50 0.11
CA THR A 30 -8.40 4.77 1.06
C THR A 30 -7.69 3.57 0.42
N GLY A 31 -6.99 2.76 1.21
CA GLY A 31 -6.54 1.43 0.84
C GLY A 31 -5.02 1.23 0.77
N SER A 32 -4.56 0.53 -0.28
CA SER A 32 -3.19 0.09 -0.50
C SER A 32 -2.14 1.19 -0.29
N THR A 33 -1.14 0.87 0.52
CA THR A 33 0.05 1.72 0.70
C THR A 33 1.13 1.46 -0.37
N ALA A 34 1.01 0.39 -1.16
CA ALA A 34 2.06 -0.07 -2.06
C ALA A 34 2.15 0.76 -3.35
N ALA A 35 1.00 1.15 -3.92
CA ALA A 35 0.91 2.01 -5.11
C ALA A 35 0.81 3.51 -4.78
N ARG A 36 0.94 3.88 -3.51
CA ARG A 36 0.70 5.24 -3.02
C ARG A 36 1.54 6.30 -3.73
N ASN A 37 2.74 5.97 -4.16
CA ASN A 37 3.58 6.89 -4.94
C ASN A 37 2.98 7.20 -6.33
N ALA A 38 2.47 6.20 -7.04
CA ALA A 38 1.84 6.37 -8.34
C ALA A 38 0.48 7.10 -8.21
N VAL A 39 -0.29 6.81 -7.15
CA VAL A 39 -1.52 7.56 -6.84
C VAL A 39 -1.20 9.02 -6.54
N TYR A 40 -0.19 9.31 -5.70
CA TYR A 40 0.29 10.66 -5.45
C TYR A 40 0.72 11.36 -6.74
N ALA A 41 1.51 10.71 -7.59
CA ALA A 41 1.98 11.29 -8.85
C ALA A 41 0.82 11.58 -9.83
N THR A 42 -0.24 10.76 -9.79
CA THR A 42 -1.44 10.93 -10.61
C THR A 42 -2.29 12.10 -10.11
N LEU A 43 -2.63 12.09 -8.83
CA LEU A 43 -3.44 13.14 -8.20
C LEU A 43 -2.71 14.48 -8.20
N ASN A 44 -1.39 14.51 -8.00
CA ASN A 44 -0.59 15.73 -8.02
C ASN A 44 -0.23 16.22 -9.45
N SER A 45 -1.07 15.93 -10.44
CA SER A 45 -0.82 16.27 -11.84
C SER A 45 -2.09 16.67 -12.59
N THR A 46 -1.92 17.10 -13.83
CA THR A 46 -3.04 17.41 -14.75
C THR A 46 -3.74 16.15 -15.30
N ALA A 47 -3.39 14.97 -14.81
CA ALA A 47 -4.09 13.72 -15.14
C ALA A 47 -5.54 13.74 -14.63
N VAL A 48 -5.73 14.20 -13.38
CA VAL A 48 -7.02 14.23 -12.70
C VAL A 48 -7.63 15.63 -12.77
N PHE A 49 -6.83 16.65 -12.47
CA PHE A 49 -7.29 18.04 -12.38
C PHE A 49 -6.98 18.84 -13.64
N ASP A 50 -7.75 19.90 -13.87
CA ASP A 50 -7.58 20.82 -15.02
C ASP A 50 -6.21 21.55 -14.99
N ALA A 51 -5.65 21.71 -13.79
CA ALA A 51 -4.31 22.22 -13.51
C ALA A 51 -3.73 21.45 -12.32
N ALA A 52 -2.41 21.51 -12.10
CA ALA A 52 -1.80 20.90 -10.91
C ALA A 52 -2.51 21.39 -9.63
N PRO A 53 -3.02 20.49 -8.77
CA PRO A 53 -3.79 20.88 -7.60
C PRO A 53 -2.89 21.45 -6.50
N THR A 54 -3.52 22.00 -5.48
CA THR A 54 -2.86 22.21 -4.19
C THR A 54 -2.86 20.90 -3.41
N ALA A 55 -1.67 20.46 -2.98
CA ALA A 55 -1.52 19.22 -2.20
C ALA A 55 -1.17 19.52 -0.74
N THR A 56 -1.90 18.91 0.19
CA THR A 56 -1.63 18.90 1.62
C THR A 56 -1.26 17.48 2.05
N THR A 57 -0.15 17.29 2.76
CA THR A 57 0.31 15.95 3.18
C THR A 57 0.77 15.90 4.64
N GLN A 58 0.46 14.81 5.35
CA GLN A 58 0.89 14.58 6.74
C GLN A 58 1.24 13.10 7.04
N GLY A 59 1.99 12.87 8.12
CA GLY A 59 2.33 11.53 8.62
C GLY A 59 3.56 10.86 7.99
N ASN A 60 4.29 11.57 7.12
CA ASN A 60 5.60 11.14 6.63
C ASN A 60 6.46 12.35 6.23
N SER A 61 7.77 12.18 6.16
CA SER A 61 8.70 13.22 5.69
C SER A 61 8.72 13.34 4.16
N ALA A 62 8.41 12.26 3.44
CA ALA A 62 8.27 12.24 1.99
C ALA A 62 6.78 12.35 1.59
N PRO A 63 6.34 13.38 0.84
CA PRO A 63 4.93 13.59 0.48
C PRO A 63 4.26 12.38 -0.18
N GLN A 64 4.95 11.70 -1.09
CA GLN A 64 4.49 10.49 -1.77
C GLN A 64 4.38 9.25 -0.86
N LYS A 65 4.87 9.34 0.38
CA LYS A 65 4.75 8.33 1.44
C LYS A 65 3.86 8.80 2.60
N ALA A 66 3.18 9.95 2.48
CA ALA A 66 2.35 10.49 3.54
C ALA A 66 1.17 9.57 3.87
N ASN A 67 0.79 9.50 5.15
CA ASN A 67 -0.36 8.71 5.60
C ASN A 67 -1.69 9.39 5.28
N TYR A 68 -1.67 10.73 5.16
CA TYR A 68 -2.84 11.49 4.79
C TYR A 68 -2.49 12.49 3.70
N MET A 69 -3.37 12.62 2.71
CA MET A 69 -3.19 13.53 1.58
C MET A 69 -4.51 14.21 1.21
N THR A 70 -4.46 15.49 0.82
CA THR A 70 -5.60 16.19 0.24
C THR A 70 -5.16 16.92 -1.01
N PHE A 71 -5.90 16.76 -2.11
CA PHE A 71 -5.64 17.43 -3.38
C PHE A 71 -6.85 18.29 -3.76
N VAL A 72 -6.63 19.61 -3.84
CA VAL A 72 -7.69 20.59 -4.14
C VAL A 72 -7.41 21.24 -5.49
N GLY A 73 -8.38 21.14 -6.39
CA GLY A 73 -8.28 21.69 -7.74
C GLY A 73 -9.62 21.66 -8.46
N ASN A 74 -9.61 21.94 -9.77
CA ASN A 74 -10.82 21.83 -10.59
C ASN A 74 -10.78 20.57 -11.45
N ILE A 75 -11.93 19.97 -11.69
CA ILE A 75 -12.14 18.92 -12.71
C ILE A 75 -13.29 19.37 -13.60
N GLY A 76 -13.02 19.62 -14.88
CA GLY A 76 -14.03 20.13 -15.81
C GLY A 76 -14.61 21.47 -15.38
N GLY A 77 -13.79 22.34 -14.78
CA GLY A 77 -14.18 23.66 -14.28
C GLY A 77 -14.93 23.68 -12.94
N LYS A 78 -15.15 22.52 -12.31
CA LYS A 78 -15.82 22.41 -11.00
C LYS A 78 -14.80 22.15 -9.88
N PRO A 79 -14.97 22.72 -8.68
CA PRO A 79 -14.05 22.51 -7.56
C PRO A 79 -14.19 21.10 -6.98
N PHE A 80 -13.06 20.39 -6.84
CA PHE A 80 -12.94 19.08 -6.22
C PHE A 80 -11.91 19.08 -5.09
N SER A 81 -12.16 18.28 -4.06
CA SER A 81 -11.22 17.93 -3.00
C SER A 81 -11.14 16.40 -2.91
N VAL A 82 -10.02 15.84 -3.38
CA VAL A 82 -9.76 14.39 -3.25
C VAL A 82 -8.94 14.18 -1.99
N LYS A 83 -9.49 13.44 -1.04
CA LYS A 83 -8.89 13.20 0.28
C LYS A 83 -8.51 11.74 0.42
N CYS A 84 -7.31 11.50 0.94
CA CYS A 84 -6.71 10.18 1.06
C CYS A 84 -6.32 9.90 2.50
N ASP A 85 -6.67 8.69 2.93
CA ASP A 85 -6.12 7.96 4.08
C ASP A 85 -5.61 6.60 3.56
N TRP A 86 -4.83 5.83 4.32
CA TRP A 86 -4.30 4.55 3.82
C TRP A 86 -4.47 3.42 4.83
N SER A 87 -5.64 2.79 4.83
CA SER A 87 -6.00 1.67 5.72
C SER A 87 -5.38 0.32 5.33
N GLY A 88 -4.70 0.23 4.18
CA GLY A 88 -4.24 -1.04 3.59
C GLY A 88 -5.29 -1.68 2.69
N SER A 89 -4.87 -2.60 1.82
CA SER A 89 -5.73 -3.14 0.75
C SER A 89 -6.97 -3.86 1.27
N GLU A 90 -6.83 -4.68 2.33
CA GLU A 90 -7.97 -5.40 2.92
C GLU A 90 -8.88 -4.45 3.69
N GLY A 91 -8.30 -3.46 4.38
CA GLY A 91 -9.04 -2.37 5.02
C GLY A 91 -9.88 -1.61 4.00
N GLY A 92 -9.25 -1.09 2.94
CA GLY A 92 -9.96 -0.32 1.92
C GLY A 92 -11.04 -1.09 1.18
N ILE A 93 -10.83 -2.38 0.90
CA ILE A 93 -11.89 -3.25 0.36
C ILE A 93 -13.04 -3.40 1.37
N ALA A 94 -12.75 -3.59 2.65
CA ALA A 94 -13.77 -3.68 3.69
C ALA A 94 -14.54 -2.36 3.84
N ASP A 95 -13.85 -1.22 3.80
CA ASP A 95 -14.43 0.10 3.96
C ASP A 95 -15.42 0.41 2.84
N ILE A 96 -15.00 0.17 1.61
CA ILE A 96 -15.83 0.45 0.45
C ILE A 96 -16.99 -0.56 0.31
N ALA A 97 -16.76 -1.84 0.59
CA ALA A 97 -17.80 -2.87 0.52
C ALA A 97 -18.82 -2.75 1.67
N GLY A 98 -18.38 -2.32 2.85
CA GLY A 98 -19.19 -2.12 4.05
C GLY A 98 -19.80 -0.73 4.19
N ASN A 99 -19.44 0.21 3.29
CA ASN A 99 -19.81 1.62 3.40
C ASN A 99 -19.40 2.23 4.74
N LEU A 100 -18.16 1.94 5.16
CA LEU A 100 -17.55 2.43 6.38
C LEU A 100 -16.86 3.78 6.15
N SER A 101 -16.51 4.42 7.26
CA SER A 101 -15.86 5.72 7.28
C SER A 101 -14.43 5.61 7.77
N GLU A 102 -13.57 6.46 7.20
CA GLU A 102 -12.20 6.67 7.64
C GLU A 102 -11.98 8.11 8.11
N ASN A 103 -10.80 8.39 8.65
CA ASN A 103 -10.43 9.74 9.10
C ASN A 103 -9.56 10.45 8.06
N PHE A 104 -10.12 11.51 7.47
CA PHE A 104 -9.47 12.32 6.44
C PHE A 104 -9.07 13.69 6.99
N LEU A 105 -8.06 14.33 6.39
CA LEU A 105 -7.69 15.69 6.78
C LEU A 105 -8.82 16.68 6.46
N THR A 106 -9.16 17.55 7.42
CA THR A 106 -10.12 18.64 7.15
C THR A 106 -9.52 19.65 6.18
N ASP A 107 -10.35 20.52 5.61
CA ASP A 107 -9.88 21.60 4.74
C ASP A 107 -9.03 22.66 5.48
N ALA A 108 -9.05 22.67 6.81
CA ALA A 108 -8.20 23.52 7.63
C ALA A 108 -6.81 22.90 7.90
N ALA A 109 -6.58 21.65 7.50
CA ALA A 109 -5.30 21.00 7.68
C ALA A 109 -4.21 21.66 6.82
N VAL A 110 -2.99 21.71 7.36
CA VAL A 110 -1.81 22.24 6.70
C VAL A 110 -0.79 21.13 6.46
N THR A 111 0.06 21.29 5.45
CA THR A 111 1.16 20.35 5.21
C THR A 111 2.07 20.30 6.44
N SER A 112 2.32 19.09 6.94
CA SER A 112 3.19 18.85 8.08
C SER A 112 3.97 17.57 7.86
N LEU A 113 5.15 17.73 7.28
CA LEU A 113 6.07 16.63 7.05
C LEU A 113 6.60 16.14 8.41
N SER A 114 6.50 14.84 8.68
CA SER A 114 6.97 14.16 9.91
C SER A 114 6.22 14.40 11.23
N SER A 115 4.95 14.86 11.21
CA SER A 115 4.20 15.03 12.47
C SER A 115 3.90 13.70 13.19
N SER A 116 4.18 13.66 14.49
CA SER A 116 3.74 12.60 15.41
C SER A 116 2.27 12.72 15.83
N SER A 117 1.62 13.80 15.40
CA SER A 117 0.22 14.11 15.72
C SER A 117 -0.44 14.70 14.47
N PRO A 118 -0.83 13.85 13.51
CA PRO A 118 -1.53 14.29 12.32
C PRO A 118 -2.94 14.82 12.65
N GLY A 119 -3.51 15.57 11.71
CA GLY A 119 -4.81 16.22 11.81
C GLY A 119 -4.74 17.73 11.55
N PRO A 120 -5.85 18.46 11.78
CA PRO A 120 -7.17 17.97 12.22
C PRO A 120 -7.84 17.03 11.21
N PHE A 121 -8.76 16.19 11.71
CA PHE A 121 -9.48 15.20 10.91
C PHE A 121 -10.99 15.43 10.86
N GLU A 122 -11.62 14.92 9.80
CA GLU A 122 -13.05 14.68 9.65
C GLU A 122 -13.28 13.21 9.30
N SER A 123 -14.43 12.67 9.72
CA SER A 123 -14.82 11.31 9.40
C SER A 123 -15.85 11.34 8.29
N ASP A 124 -15.61 10.60 7.21
CA ASP A 124 -16.53 10.48 6.09
C ASP A 124 -16.45 9.08 5.46
N VAL A 125 -17.48 8.71 4.71
CA VAL A 125 -17.62 7.41 4.05
C VAL A 125 -16.67 7.33 2.85
N VAL A 126 -15.99 6.19 2.73
CA VAL A 126 -15.08 5.91 1.61
C VAL A 126 -15.85 5.80 0.28
N ASP A 127 -15.33 6.49 -0.74
CA ASP A 127 -15.84 6.45 -2.11
C ASP A 127 -15.04 5.51 -3.00
N LEU A 128 -13.70 5.53 -2.86
CA LEU A 128 -12.74 4.80 -3.67
C LEU A 128 -11.76 4.04 -2.79
N ALA A 129 -11.30 2.88 -3.24
CA ALA A 129 -10.30 2.09 -2.53
C ALA A 129 -9.21 1.59 -3.47
N MET A 130 -7.97 1.66 -3.02
CA MET A 130 -6.81 1.06 -3.67
C MET A 130 -6.53 -0.31 -3.06
N ALA A 131 -6.16 -1.31 -3.84
CA ALA A 131 -5.79 -2.62 -3.30
C ALA A 131 -4.81 -3.35 -4.23
N ASP A 132 -3.69 -3.81 -3.68
CA ASP A 132 -2.68 -4.67 -4.35
C ASP A 132 -3.09 -6.15 -4.45
N ALA A 133 -4.37 -6.47 -4.18
CA ALA A 133 -4.96 -7.78 -4.41
C ALA A 133 -6.39 -7.63 -4.95
N ALA A 134 -6.81 -8.53 -5.84
CA ALA A 134 -8.16 -8.51 -6.37
C ALA A 134 -9.18 -8.85 -5.26
N VAL A 135 -10.36 -8.23 -5.30
CA VAL A 135 -11.41 -8.40 -4.27
C VAL A 135 -11.73 -9.88 -4.00
N GLN A 136 -11.69 -10.74 -5.01
CA GLN A 136 -11.96 -12.18 -4.87
C GLN A 136 -10.97 -12.93 -3.96
N PHE A 137 -9.79 -12.36 -3.70
CA PHE A 137 -8.78 -12.91 -2.80
C PHE A 137 -8.74 -12.20 -1.44
N SER A 138 -9.63 -11.23 -1.22
CA SER A 138 -9.75 -10.51 0.05
C SER A 138 -10.66 -11.24 1.03
N LYS A 139 -10.69 -10.75 2.27
CA LYS A 139 -11.65 -11.12 3.31
C LYS A 139 -13.10 -10.79 2.94
N ASN A 140 -13.33 -9.94 1.93
CA ASN A 140 -14.64 -9.52 1.46
C ASN A 140 -14.87 -9.89 -0.03
N PRO A 141 -14.79 -11.18 -0.42
CA PRO A 141 -14.73 -11.58 -1.83
C PRO A 141 -16.03 -11.39 -2.61
N LYS A 142 -17.11 -11.03 -1.92
CA LYS A 142 -18.43 -10.76 -2.50
C LYS A 142 -18.85 -9.29 -2.36
N GLY A 143 -17.90 -8.40 -2.04
CA GLY A 143 -18.16 -6.97 -1.97
C GLY A 143 -18.78 -6.47 -3.28
N ALA A 144 -19.84 -5.67 -3.19
CA ALA A 144 -20.53 -5.10 -4.36
C ALA A 144 -19.78 -3.89 -4.93
N ILE A 145 -18.51 -4.12 -5.28
CA ILE A 145 -17.56 -3.13 -5.76
C ILE A 145 -17.02 -3.56 -7.12
N THR A 146 -16.67 -2.57 -7.94
CA THR A 146 -16.05 -2.78 -9.25
C THR A 146 -14.66 -2.19 -9.21
N GLY A 147 -13.68 -2.90 -9.77
CA GLY A 147 -12.31 -2.43 -9.82
C GLY A 147 -11.66 -2.61 -11.18
N THR A 148 -10.71 -1.74 -11.46
CA THR A 148 -9.84 -1.78 -12.64
C THR A 148 -8.40 -1.92 -12.17
N GLU A 149 -7.67 -2.84 -12.78
CA GLU A 149 -6.23 -2.97 -12.59
C GLU A 149 -5.52 -1.71 -13.14
N VAL A 150 -4.60 -1.15 -12.36
CA VAL A 150 -3.95 0.13 -12.67
C VAL A 150 -2.44 0.09 -12.74
N CYS A 151 -1.77 -0.87 -12.09
CA CYS A 151 -0.33 -1.11 -12.22
C CYS A 151 0.06 -2.44 -11.58
N VAL A 152 1.30 -2.88 -11.80
CA VAL A 152 1.90 -4.03 -11.09
C VAL A 152 2.75 -3.51 -9.93
N ILE A 153 2.69 -4.22 -8.79
CA ILE A 153 3.46 -3.96 -7.58
C ILE A 153 4.48 -5.09 -7.37
N PRO A 154 5.78 -4.82 -7.58
CA PRO A 154 6.82 -5.76 -7.18
C PRO A 154 6.99 -5.81 -5.67
N PHE A 155 7.25 -7.01 -5.16
CA PHE A 155 7.61 -7.24 -3.78
C PHE A 155 8.94 -7.98 -3.69
N THR A 156 9.59 -7.95 -2.55
CA THR A 156 10.85 -8.69 -2.34
C THR A 156 10.93 -9.24 -0.93
N PHE A 157 11.81 -10.21 -0.75
CA PHE A 157 12.29 -10.63 0.55
C PHE A 157 13.60 -9.92 0.88
N MET A 158 13.78 -9.62 2.16
CA MET A 158 15.01 -9.05 2.69
C MET A 158 15.37 -9.72 4.00
N LYS A 159 16.66 -9.90 4.26
CA LYS A 159 17.15 -10.29 5.59
C LYS A 159 17.56 -9.08 6.41
N GLY A 160 17.26 -9.12 7.70
CA GLY A 160 17.61 -8.07 8.64
C GLY A 160 19.08 -8.08 9.05
N VAL A 161 19.54 -6.96 9.62
CA VAL A 161 20.91 -6.80 10.14
C VAL A 161 21.21 -7.87 11.19
N GLY A 162 22.40 -8.48 11.11
CA GLY A 162 22.80 -9.56 12.02
C GLY A 162 22.32 -10.96 11.62
N SER A 163 21.48 -11.08 10.59
CA SER A 163 21.15 -12.37 9.97
C SER A 163 22.38 -13.02 9.33
N ALA A 164 22.35 -14.36 9.22
CA ALA A 164 23.46 -15.13 8.68
C ALA A 164 23.90 -14.65 7.29
N ALA A 165 25.21 -14.61 7.04
CA ALA A 165 25.78 -14.13 5.77
C ALA A 165 25.34 -15.00 4.59
N ASP A 166 25.31 -16.32 4.78
CA ASP A 166 25.00 -17.30 3.73
C ASP A 166 23.49 -17.48 3.48
N LEU A 167 22.64 -16.81 4.26
CA LEU A 167 21.21 -16.65 3.94
C LEU A 167 21.09 -15.66 2.77
N VAL A 168 21.08 -16.15 1.55
CA VAL A 168 21.06 -15.31 0.33
C VAL A 168 19.81 -15.53 -0.54
N ASN A 169 19.05 -16.58 -0.24
CA ASN A 169 17.87 -16.99 -0.97
C ASN A 169 16.79 -17.48 -0.02
N ILE A 170 15.52 -17.31 -0.42
CA ILE A 170 14.38 -17.99 0.17
C ILE A 170 13.54 -18.64 -0.91
N THR A 171 13.07 -19.85 -0.67
CA THR A 171 12.12 -20.57 -1.53
C THR A 171 10.72 -20.56 -0.93
N SER A 172 9.69 -20.82 -1.74
CA SER A 172 8.32 -20.96 -1.24
C SER A 172 8.22 -22.04 -0.15
N ALA A 173 8.96 -23.14 -0.26
CA ALA A 173 8.97 -24.19 0.76
C ALA A 173 9.61 -23.75 2.07
N GLN A 174 10.74 -23.05 2.01
CA GLN A 174 11.42 -22.47 3.17
C GLN A 174 10.55 -21.42 3.87
N PHE A 175 9.89 -20.55 3.11
CA PHE A 175 8.95 -19.57 3.66
C PHE A 175 7.82 -20.26 4.44
N ARG A 176 7.16 -21.25 3.83
CA ARG A 176 6.05 -21.98 4.47
C ARG A 176 6.46 -22.67 5.78
N GLN A 177 7.72 -23.06 5.93
CA GLN A 177 8.24 -23.60 7.19
C GLN A 177 8.53 -22.49 8.20
N ALA A 178 9.18 -21.40 7.81
CA ALA A 178 9.52 -20.33 8.75
C ALA A 178 8.32 -19.52 9.22
N ILE A 179 7.29 -19.35 8.41
CA ILE A 179 6.09 -18.56 8.77
C ILE A 179 5.22 -19.26 9.83
N THR A 180 5.48 -20.53 10.16
CA THR A 180 4.80 -21.27 11.24
C THR A 180 5.47 -21.11 12.60
N GLY A 181 6.34 -20.11 12.78
CA GLY A 181 7.01 -19.82 14.04
C GLY A 181 8.53 -20.06 14.05
N GLY A 182 9.14 -20.11 12.87
CA GLY A 182 10.58 -20.23 12.67
C GLY A 182 11.00 -21.57 12.08
N ALA A 183 12.17 -21.59 11.45
CA ALA A 183 12.80 -22.79 10.91
C ALA A 183 14.32 -22.74 11.12
N SER A 184 14.96 -23.91 11.23
CA SER A 184 16.43 -24.00 11.38
C SER A 184 17.13 -23.33 10.20
N LEU A 185 18.18 -22.56 10.46
CA LEU A 185 19.01 -21.91 9.44
C LEU A 185 19.62 -22.92 8.46
N ALA A 186 19.92 -24.15 8.91
CA ALA A 186 20.42 -25.22 8.05
C ALA A 186 19.49 -25.53 6.86
N LEU A 187 18.18 -25.30 7.00
CA LEU A 187 17.21 -25.45 5.90
C LEU A 187 17.45 -24.44 4.76
N PHE A 188 18.04 -23.29 5.08
CA PHE A 188 18.27 -22.18 4.15
C PHE A 188 19.66 -22.22 3.54
N THR A 189 20.67 -22.54 4.35
CA THR A 189 22.09 -22.52 3.95
C THR A 189 22.57 -23.87 3.42
N GLY A 190 21.88 -24.97 3.77
CA GLY A 190 22.35 -26.33 3.53
C GLY A 190 23.49 -26.76 4.45
N ASN A 191 23.92 -25.92 5.40
CA ASN A 191 24.98 -26.23 6.34
C ASN A 191 24.40 -26.87 7.61
N ALA A 192 24.64 -28.17 7.80
CA ALA A 192 24.15 -28.91 8.96
C ALA A 192 24.77 -28.47 10.32
N ALA A 193 25.83 -27.66 10.30
CA ALA A 193 26.42 -27.09 11.51
C ALA A 193 25.65 -25.85 12.01
N ASP A 194 24.73 -25.30 11.22
CA ASP A 194 23.94 -24.14 11.63
C ASP A 194 22.88 -24.53 12.67
N THR A 195 23.01 -23.97 13.87
CA THR A 195 22.10 -24.25 15.00
C THR A 195 21.12 -23.11 15.30
N SER A 196 21.27 -21.96 14.66
CA SER A 196 20.36 -20.81 14.83
C SER A 196 19.09 -20.95 13.99
N PHE A 197 18.15 -20.04 14.19
CA PHE A 197 16.84 -20.06 13.54
C PHE A 197 16.64 -18.85 12.63
N VAL A 198 15.74 -19.03 11.67
CA VAL A 198 15.23 -18.02 10.76
C VAL A 198 13.75 -17.81 11.06
N TYR A 199 13.36 -16.56 11.31
CA TYR A 199 11.98 -16.16 11.55
C TYR A 199 11.48 -15.21 10.46
N ILE A 200 10.17 -15.18 10.28
CA ILE A 200 9.52 -14.21 9.40
C ILE A 200 9.01 -13.03 10.22
N THR A 201 9.21 -11.82 9.71
CA THR A 201 8.50 -10.61 10.14
C THR A 201 7.76 -10.03 8.96
N GLY A 202 6.67 -9.29 9.21
CA GLY A 202 5.80 -8.91 8.12
C GLY A 202 4.66 -8.01 8.52
N ARG A 203 3.75 -7.84 7.56
CA ARG A 203 2.58 -6.98 7.67
C ARG A 203 1.44 -7.65 8.44
N ASP A 204 0.60 -6.82 9.05
CA ASP A 204 -0.66 -7.24 9.65
C ASP A 204 -1.65 -7.82 8.62
N ASP A 205 -2.81 -8.26 9.10
CA ASP A 205 -3.85 -8.89 8.31
C ASP A 205 -4.66 -7.92 7.44
N ASN A 206 -4.41 -6.61 7.52
CA ASN A 206 -5.04 -5.60 6.67
C ASN A 206 -4.24 -5.31 5.38
N SER A 207 -3.07 -5.92 5.23
CA SER A 207 -2.16 -5.69 4.12
C SER A 207 -2.38 -6.67 2.97
N GLY A 208 -2.60 -6.16 1.76
CA GLY A 208 -2.58 -7.01 0.57
C GLY A 208 -1.16 -7.44 0.15
N THR A 209 -0.09 -6.80 0.63
CA THR A 209 1.27 -7.37 0.57
C THR A 209 1.32 -8.74 1.27
N ARG A 210 0.64 -8.88 2.42
CA ARG A 210 0.49 -10.17 3.11
C ARG A 210 -0.33 -11.15 2.25
N VAL A 211 -1.43 -10.69 1.65
CA VAL A 211 -2.23 -11.52 0.73
C VAL A 211 -1.36 -12.08 -0.42
N ASN A 212 -0.53 -11.23 -1.03
CA ASN A 212 0.36 -11.63 -2.11
C ASN A 212 1.42 -12.64 -1.67
N VAL A 213 2.13 -12.42 -0.55
CA VAL A 213 3.17 -13.37 -0.12
C VAL A 213 2.59 -14.73 0.27
N MET A 214 1.41 -14.74 0.91
CA MET A 214 0.78 -15.99 1.34
C MET A 214 0.19 -16.78 0.17
N GLY A 215 -0.30 -16.07 -0.86
CA GLY A 215 -0.68 -16.68 -2.14
C GLY A 215 0.53 -17.20 -2.91
N GLU A 216 1.55 -16.37 -3.09
CA GLU A 216 2.75 -16.64 -3.89
C GLU A 216 3.51 -17.87 -3.38
N THR A 217 3.64 -17.94 -2.06
CA THR A 217 4.36 -19.05 -1.42
C THR A 217 3.49 -20.30 -1.28
N GLY A 218 2.21 -20.23 -1.63
CA GLY A 218 1.24 -21.31 -1.48
C GLY A 218 0.96 -21.68 -0.03
N TYR A 219 1.18 -20.76 0.92
CA TYR A 219 0.85 -20.96 2.34
C TYR A 219 -0.66 -20.93 2.58
N GLY A 220 -1.38 -20.14 1.78
CA GLY A 220 -2.81 -19.91 1.89
C GLY A 220 -3.11 -18.55 2.51
N ILE A 221 -3.89 -17.74 1.79
CA ILE A 221 -4.15 -16.33 2.10
C ILE A 221 -4.84 -16.13 3.45
N PHE A 222 -5.70 -17.09 3.85
CA PHE A 222 -6.42 -17.06 5.11
C PHE A 222 -5.82 -18.00 6.17
N THR A 223 -4.65 -18.56 5.91
CA THR A 223 -3.96 -19.41 6.88
C THR A 223 -3.38 -18.52 8.00
N PRO A 224 -3.64 -18.83 9.29
CA PRO A 224 -3.02 -18.11 10.40
C PRO A 224 -1.50 -18.17 10.32
N VAL A 225 -0.82 -17.07 10.63
CA VAL A 225 0.64 -16.95 10.56
C VAL A 225 1.24 -16.86 11.95
N ALA A 226 2.52 -17.20 12.07
CA ALA A 226 3.33 -17.00 13.26
C ALA A 226 4.59 -16.22 12.86
N GLN A 227 4.49 -14.89 12.93
CA GLN A 227 5.57 -13.95 12.64
C GLN A 227 6.05 -13.26 13.91
N ILE A 228 7.26 -12.68 13.87
CA ILE A 228 7.87 -11.99 15.01
C ILE A 228 7.91 -10.47 14.80
N GLU A 229 7.83 -9.76 15.92
CA GLU A 229 8.28 -8.38 16.04
C GLU A 229 9.45 -8.29 17.03
N THR A 230 10.31 -7.30 16.87
CA THR A 230 11.45 -7.07 17.76
C THR A 230 11.48 -5.64 18.28
N ASP A 231 11.97 -5.47 19.50
CA ASP A 231 12.29 -4.15 20.03
C ASP A 231 13.53 -3.55 19.34
N SER A 232 13.89 -2.32 19.69
CA SER A 232 15.06 -1.64 19.12
C SER A 232 16.41 -2.27 19.47
N SER A 233 16.45 -3.22 20.41
CA SER A 233 17.63 -3.99 20.80
C SER A 233 17.65 -5.39 20.16
N GLY A 234 16.65 -5.71 19.33
CA GLY A 234 16.52 -7.01 18.69
C GLY A 234 15.91 -8.08 19.58
N ASN A 235 15.40 -7.75 20.78
CA ASN A 235 14.68 -8.74 21.57
C ASN A 235 13.31 -8.98 20.96
N MET A 236 12.90 -10.24 20.85
CA MET A 236 11.55 -10.57 20.38
C MET A 236 10.51 -10.01 21.34
N MET A 237 9.54 -9.26 20.81
CA MET A 237 8.49 -8.59 21.59
C MET A 237 7.34 -9.51 22.01
N PHE A 238 7.31 -10.74 21.50
CA PHE A 238 6.31 -11.75 21.82
C PHE A 238 6.96 -13.00 22.42
N GLY A 239 6.27 -13.60 23.40
CA GLY A 239 6.72 -14.79 24.12
C GLY A 239 6.60 -16.09 23.29
N PRO A 240 6.66 -17.28 23.92
CA PRO A 240 6.64 -18.57 23.21
C PRO A 240 5.30 -18.92 22.53
N THR A 241 4.30 -18.03 22.57
CA THR A 241 2.99 -18.22 21.96
C THR A 241 2.74 -17.06 21.00
N PHE A 242 2.89 -17.31 19.70
CA PHE A 242 2.50 -16.38 18.66
C PHE A 242 0.98 -16.16 18.71
N THR A 243 0.53 -14.91 18.86
CA THR A 243 -0.88 -14.56 18.64
C THR A 243 -1.08 -14.38 17.14
N THR A 244 -2.10 -15.03 16.61
CA THR A 244 -2.32 -15.29 15.18
C THR A 244 -2.71 -14.08 14.32
N GLU A 245 -2.46 -12.85 14.79
CA GLU A 245 -2.92 -11.62 14.13
C GLU A 245 -1.87 -10.48 14.10
N GLU A 246 -0.69 -10.64 14.72
CA GLU A 246 0.25 -9.54 14.90
C GLU A 246 1.25 -9.42 13.76
N GLY A 247 1.44 -8.19 13.28
CA GLY A 247 2.40 -7.75 12.29
C GLY A 247 2.30 -6.23 12.14
N TYR A 248 3.18 -5.66 11.34
CA TYR A 248 3.23 -4.20 11.23
C TYR A 248 2.09 -3.64 10.35
N PRO A 249 1.43 -2.55 10.78
CA PRO A 249 0.40 -1.88 9.99
C PRO A 249 0.95 -1.22 8.73
N SER A 250 2.27 -1.03 8.64
CA SER A 250 2.94 -0.44 7.46
C SER A 250 4.22 -1.19 7.10
N GLY A 251 4.60 -1.16 5.83
CA GLY A 251 5.89 -1.70 5.37
C GLY A 251 7.08 -0.91 5.94
N GLY A 252 6.91 0.37 6.28
CA GLY A 252 7.91 1.16 7.01
C GLY A 252 8.25 0.60 8.39
N GLY A 253 7.27 0.01 9.09
CA GLY A 253 7.49 -0.69 10.37
C GLY A 253 8.37 -1.93 10.19
N VAL A 254 8.02 -2.78 9.20
CA VAL A 254 8.83 -3.94 8.81
C VAL A 254 10.25 -3.52 8.41
N ALA A 255 10.39 -2.47 7.58
CA ALA A 255 11.68 -1.96 7.15
C ALA A 255 12.55 -1.47 8.32
N THR A 256 11.94 -0.82 9.31
CA THR A 256 12.61 -0.38 10.53
C THR A 256 13.12 -1.57 11.34
N GLN A 257 12.30 -2.62 11.52
CA GLN A 257 12.72 -3.84 12.19
C GLN A 257 13.89 -4.53 11.48
N LEU A 258 13.88 -4.61 10.15
CA LEU A 258 15.00 -5.24 9.42
C LEU A 258 16.32 -4.48 9.58
N GLY A 259 16.29 -3.22 10.03
CA GLY A 259 17.48 -2.46 10.41
C GLY A 259 18.04 -2.79 11.81
N VAL A 260 17.28 -3.51 12.64
CA VAL A 260 17.69 -3.89 14.00
C VAL A 260 18.67 -5.05 13.94
N ASN A 261 19.79 -4.94 14.66
CA ASN A 261 20.80 -5.99 14.68
C ASN A 261 20.41 -7.13 15.64
N THR A 262 20.17 -8.31 15.10
CA THR A 262 19.78 -9.51 15.88
C THR A 262 20.94 -10.45 16.19
N SER A 263 22.19 -10.16 15.81
CA SER A 263 23.32 -11.10 15.92
C SER A 263 23.67 -11.50 17.36
N SER A 264 23.35 -10.65 18.33
CA SER A 264 23.58 -10.89 19.76
C SER A 264 22.29 -10.90 20.58
N ALA A 265 21.13 -10.86 19.92
CA ALA A 265 19.85 -10.87 20.61
C ALA A 265 19.53 -12.27 21.14
N PRO A 266 18.87 -12.40 22.30
CA PRO A 266 18.40 -13.69 22.78
C PRO A 266 17.31 -14.24 21.84
N ASP A 267 17.44 -15.51 21.48
CA ASP A 267 16.33 -16.25 20.85
C ASP A 267 15.43 -16.78 21.98
N SER A 268 14.30 -16.11 22.23
CA SER A 268 13.37 -16.46 23.31
C SER A 268 12.50 -17.68 23.00
N ILE A 269 12.50 -18.16 21.76
CA ILE A 269 11.65 -19.27 21.30
C ILE A 269 12.42 -20.58 21.35
N ASN A 270 13.61 -20.62 20.74
CA ASN A 270 14.44 -21.82 20.63
C ASN A 270 15.66 -21.82 21.55
N GLY A 271 15.91 -20.70 22.24
CA GLY A 271 17.07 -20.53 23.11
C GLY A 271 18.35 -20.22 22.35
N GLY A 272 19.32 -19.64 23.05
CA GLY A 272 20.61 -19.24 22.47
C GLY A 272 20.69 -17.75 22.18
N THR A 273 21.63 -17.38 21.31
CA THR A 273 21.94 -15.99 20.98
C THR A 273 22.18 -15.88 19.48
N GLY A 274 21.58 -14.86 18.87
CA GLY A 274 21.65 -14.65 17.44
C GLY A 274 20.60 -15.46 16.68
N TYR A 275 19.82 -14.76 15.87
CA TYR A 275 18.86 -15.37 14.94
C TYR A 275 18.74 -14.52 13.68
N SER A 276 18.25 -15.11 12.59
CA SER A 276 18.01 -14.40 11.34
C SER A 276 16.54 -14.02 11.21
N VAL A 277 16.29 -12.88 10.56
CA VAL A 277 14.93 -12.38 10.31
C VAL A 277 14.80 -12.12 8.82
N ILE A 278 13.74 -12.65 8.21
CA ILE A 278 13.36 -12.36 6.84
C ILE A 278 12.07 -11.54 6.87
N GLY A 279 12.07 -10.40 6.20
CA GLY A 279 10.88 -9.59 5.97
C GLY A 279 10.45 -9.62 4.51
N TYR A 280 9.15 -9.43 4.27
CA TYR A 280 8.57 -9.23 2.95
C TYR A 280 8.06 -7.79 2.80
N LEU A 281 8.44 -7.12 1.71
CA LEU A 281 8.26 -5.68 1.53
C LEU A 281 7.92 -5.35 0.07
N GLY A 282 7.16 -4.27 -0.15
CA GLY A 282 7.17 -3.58 -1.44
C GLY A 282 8.48 -2.83 -1.64
N ILE A 283 8.89 -2.61 -2.89
CA ILE A 283 10.24 -2.09 -3.21
C ILE A 283 10.56 -0.75 -2.54
N SER A 284 9.58 0.16 -2.43
CA SER A 284 9.74 1.44 -1.73
C SER A 284 10.20 1.30 -0.27
N ASP A 285 9.72 0.27 0.43
CA ASP A 285 10.09 0.01 1.82
C ASP A 285 11.34 -0.87 1.90
N ALA A 286 11.56 -1.74 0.91
CA ALA A 286 12.82 -2.48 0.76
C ALA A 286 14.03 -1.55 0.59
N LEU A 287 13.89 -0.47 -0.18
CA LEU A 287 14.92 0.59 -0.29
C LEU A 287 15.20 1.26 1.05
N THR A 288 14.16 1.48 1.86
CA THR A 288 14.31 2.02 3.23
C THR A 288 15.08 1.05 4.11
N ALA A 289 14.70 -0.24 4.11
CA ALA A 289 15.37 -1.29 4.88
C ALA A 289 16.84 -1.46 4.46
N ALA A 290 17.13 -1.40 3.15
CA ALA A 290 18.50 -1.43 2.62
C ALA A 290 19.35 -0.25 3.13
N GLY A 291 18.76 0.95 3.19
CA GLY A 291 19.39 2.13 3.80
C GLY A 291 19.68 1.96 5.31
N LEU A 292 18.97 1.07 5.99
CA LEU A 292 19.18 0.69 7.38
C LEU A 292 20.11 -0.53 7.55
N GLY A 293 20.63 -1.10 6.46
CA GLY A 293 21.59 -2.21 6.47
C GLY A 293 20.99 -3.59 6.21
N ALA A 294 19.68 -3.71 5.98
CA ALA A 294 19.08 -4.96 5.52
C ALA A 294 19.58 -5.33 4.11
N THR A 295 19.53 -6.62 3.77
CA THR A 295 20.03 -7.11 2.47
C THR A 295 18.94 -7.84 1.70
N TYR A 296 18.88 -7.63 0.39
CA TYR A 296 17.95 -8.35 -0.49
C TYR A 296 18.24 -9.85 -0.51
N LEU A 297 17.19 -10.66 -0.61
CA LEU A 297 17.26 -12.09 -0.86
C LEU A 297 16.70 -12.37 -2.25
N SER A 298 17.29 -13.34 -2.96
CA SER A 298 16.62 -13.92 -4.11
C SER A 298 15.41 -14.72 -3.65
N PHE A 299 14.39 -14.80 -4.51
CA PHE A 299 13.24 -15.67 -4.30
C PHE A 299 13.26 -16.79 -5.35
N ASN A 300 13.24 -18.04 -4.90
CA ASN A 300 13.39 -19.21 -5.77
C ASN A 300 14.61 -19.11 -6.71
N GLY A 301 15.69 -18.47 -6.25
CA GLY A 301 16.93 -18.28 -7.00
C GLY A 301 16.95 -17.07 -7.95
N VAL A 302 15.87 -16.29 -8.04
CA VAL A 302 15.78 -15.10 -8.90
C VAL A 302 15.80 -13.84 -8.05
N MET A 303 16.64 -12.86 -8.40
CA MET A 303 16.63 -11.54 -7.77
C MET A 303 15.51 -10.67 -8.36
N GLU A 304 14.89 -9.87 -7.51
CA GLU A 304 13.95 -8.85 -7.95
C GLU A 304 14.67 -7.77 -8.77
N SER A 305 14.04 -7.38 -9.87
CA SER A 305 14.36 -6.21 -10.67
C SER A 305 13.16 -5.91 -11.58
N PRO A 306 13.01 -4.67 -12.08
CA PRO A 306 11.97 -4.36 -13.06
C PRO A 306 11.95 -5.33 -14.24
N THR A 307 13.12 -5.64 -14.80
CA THR A 307 13.23 -6.56 -15.94
C THR A 307 12.81 -7.99 -15.58
N THR A 308 13.20 -8.52 -14.42
CA THR A 308 12.80 -9.89 -14.04
C THR A 308 11.31 -9.99 -13.73
N VAL A 309 10.69 -8.91 -13.25
CA VAL A 309 9.23 -8.82 -13.04
C VAL A 309 8.47 -8.69 -14.36
N GLU A 310 8.89 -7.76 -15.23
CA GLU A 310 8.30 -7.55 -16.57
C GLU A 310 8.34 -8.80 -17.44
N GLN A 311 9.36 -9.65 -17.24
CA GLN A 311 9.52 -10.93 -17.95
C GLN A 311 8.94 -12.13 -17.17
N GLY A 312 8.26 -11.93 -16.04
CA GLY A 312 7.66 -13.02 -15.26
C GLY A 312 8.67 -14.02 -14.66
N GLN A 313 9.97 -13.71 -14.69
CA GLN A 313 11.03 -14.56 -14.14
C GLN A 313 11.06 -14.49 -12.61
N PHE A 314 10.83 -13.29 -12.09
CA PHE A 314 10.58 -13.07 -10.67
C PHE A 314 9.07 -13.03 -10.46
N THR A 315 8.52 -13.96 -9.67
CA THR A 315 7.08 -14.22 -9.60
C THR A 315 6.37 -13.48 -8.47
N TYR A 316 7.12 -12.94 -7.50
CA TYR A 316 6.53 -12.29 -6.33
C TYR A 316 6.16 -10.82 -6.60
N TRP A 317 5.03 -10.64 -7.28
CA TRP A 317 4.40 -9.35 -7.56
C TRP A 317 2.87 -9.51 -7.57
N GLY A 318 2.17 -8.39 -7.37
CA GLY A 318 0.71 -8.32 -7.34
C GLY A 318 0.15 -7.24 -8.28
N ASN A 319 -1.13 -7.33 -8.58
CA ASN A 319 -1.84 -6.33 -9.38
C ASN A 319 -2.47 -5.31 -8.43
N GLU A 320 -2.24 -4.02 -8.67
CA GLU A 320 -2.95 -2.94 -8.00
C GLU A 320 -4.26 -2.64 -8.71
N TYR A 321 -5.33 -2.51 -7.94
CA TYR A 321 -6.65 -2.16 -8.41
C TYR A 321 -7.12 -0.86 -7.77
N CYS A 322 -7.80 -0.03 -8.55
CA CYS A 322 -8.66 1.02 -8.02
C CYS A 322 -10.10 0.50 -8.03
N TYR A 323 -10.79 0.58 -6.90
CA TYR A 323 -12.17 0.16 -6.70
C TYR A 323 -13.10 1.33 -6.46
N HIS A 324 -14.34 1.20 -6.91
CA HIS A 324 -15.46 2.05 -6.52
C HIS A 324 -16.68 1.19 -6.13
N LYS A 325 -17.60 1.76 -5.35
CA LYS A 325 -18.91 1.13 -5.09
C LYS A 325 -19.70 1.03 -6.39
N ASN A 326 -20.48 -0.02 -6.58
CA ASN A 326 -21.40 -0.10 -7.73
C ASN A 326 -22.47 1.01 -7.71
N THR A 327 -22.71 1.60 -6.53
CA THR A 327 -23.58 2.76 -6.32
C THR A 327 -22.79 4.05 -6.07
N ALA A 328 -21.54 4.14 -6.54
CA ALA A 328 -20.69 5.32 -6.37
C ALA A 328 -21.36 6.58 -6.95
N SER A 329 -21.09 7.72 -6.31
CA SER A 329 -21.58 9.01 -6.77
C SER A 329 -20.96 9.38 -8.12
N THR A 330 -21.60 10.29 -8.86
CA THR A 330 -21.05 10.82 -10.11
C THR A 330 -19.68 11.48 -9.90
N ASP A 331 -19.47 12.09 -8.74
CA ASP A 331 -18.20 12.76 -8.39
C ASP A 331 -17.09 11.73 -8.17
N ALA A 332 -17.37 10.66 -7.41
CA ALA A 332 -16.46 9.54 -7.22
C ALA A 332 -16.12 8.86 -8.55
N LEU A 333 -17.12 8.62 -9.41
CA LEU A 333 -16.91 8.05 -10.74
C LEU A 333 -16.10 8.96 -11.67
N THR A 334 -16.22 10.28 -11.51
CA THR A 334 -15.41 11.26 -12.25
C THR A 334 -13.93 11.14 -11.88
N VAL A 335 -13.61 11.09 -10.58
CA VAL A 335 -12.24 10.92 -10.10
C VAL A 335 -11.71 9.53 -10.47
N TYR A 336 -12.50 8.49 -10.23
CA TYR A 336 -12.17 7.11 -10.60
C TYR A 336 -11.78 6.99 -12.08
N GLY A 337 -12.61 7.52 -12.99
CA GLY A 337 -12.36 7.46 -14.43
C GLY A 337 -11.05 8.12 -14.85
N LYS A 338 -10.57 9.13 -14.10
CA LYS A 338 -9.26 9.74 -14.32
C LYS A 338 -8.12 8.91 -13.74
N LEU A 339 -8.30 8.33 -12.56
CA LEU A 339 -7.29 7.47 -11.93
C LEU A 339 -6.99 6.22 -12.76
N VAL A 340 -8.02 5.61 -13.36
CA VAL A 340 -7.88 4.36 -14.14
C VAL A 340 -7.69 4.58 -15.64
N ALA A 341 -7.57 5.84 -16.09
CA ALA A 341 -7.38 6.13 -17.50
C ALA A 341 -6.07 5.54 -18.04
N ASN A 342 -6.12 4.91 -19.21
CA ASN A 342 -4.93 4.44 -19.93
C ASN A 342 -4.97 4.94 -21.38
N PRO A 343 -4.07 5.85 -21.81
CA PRO A 343 -3.02 6.50 -21.00
C PRO A 343 -3.57 7.63 -20.11
N GLY A 344 -2.77 8.08 -19.14
CA GLY A 344 -2.99 9.33 -18.40
C GLY A 344 -3.23 9.14 -16.90
N GLY A 345 -3.76 8.00 -16.48
CA GLY A 345 -3.97 7.65 -15.08
C GLY A 345 -2.75 6.98 -14.43
N ILE A 346 -3.01 6.22 -13.36
CA ILE A 346 -2.00 5.59 -12.49
C ILE A 346 -0.98 4.76 -13.28
N THR A 347 -1.42 3.97 -14.26
CA THR A 347 -0.52 3.12 -15.08
C THR A 347 0.61 3.93 -15.71
N SER A 348 0.29 5.10 -16.27
CA SER A 348 1.26 5.98 -16.94
C SER A 348 2.10 6.83 -15.97
N LYS A 349 1.79 6.76 -14.67
CA LYS A 349 2.48 7.44 -13.58
C LYS A 349 3.28 6.49 -12.70
N SER A 350 3.29 5.20 -13.05
CA SER A 350 4.22 4.24 -12.48
C SER A 350 5.66 4.64 -12.77
N ASP A 351 6.55 4.40 -11.80
CA ASP A 351 7.96 4.80 -11.87
C ASP A 351 8.87 3.73 -12.50
N GLY A 352 8.30 2.58 -12.88
CA GLY A 352 9.01 1.45 -13.45
C GLY A 352 9.89 0.71 -12.45
N THR A 353 9.77 1.01 -11.14
CA THR A 353 10.57 0.35 -10.10
C THR A 353 9.71 -0.10 -8.92
N THR A 354 9.02 0.82 -8.23
CA THR A 354 8.14 0.45 -7.13
C THR A 354 6.73 0.13 -7.59
N THR A 355 6.38 0.63 -8.77
CA THR A 355 5.16 0.29 -9.51
C THR A 355 5.53 0.18 -10.98
N ILE A 356 4.97 -0.78 -11.70
CA ILE A 356 5.26 -1.04 -13.11
C ILE A 356 4.00 -0.78 -13.93
N ASP A 357 4.16 -0.01 -15.01
CA ASP A 357 3.09 0.26 -15.98
C ASP A 357 2.64 -1.08 -16.60
N LEU A 358 1.32 -1.30 -16.67
CA LEU A 358 0.73 -2.50 -17.26
C LEU A 358 1.20 -2.73 -18.71
N GLY A 359 1.52 -1.66 -19.45
CA GLY A 359 2.01 -1.74 -20.82
C GLY A 359 3.45 -2.25 -20.96
N LEU A 360 4.22 -2.34 -19.87
CA LEU A 360 5.60 -2.85 -19.86
C LEU A 360 5.67 -4.36 -19.58
N MET A 361 4.60 -4.94 -19.05
CA MET A 361 4.57 -6.35 -18.68
C MET A 361 4.49 -7.25 -19.93
N ASN A 362 5.33 -8.28 -19.99
CA ASN A 362 5.30 -9.34 -21.03
C ASN A 362 4.62 -10.62 -20.53
N CYS A 363 3.95 -10.53 -19.38
CA CYS A 363 3.13 -11.57 -18.77
C CYS A 363 1.99 -10.94 -17.97
N SER A 364 0.93 -11.70 -17.75
CA SER A 364 -0.15 -11.37 -16.82
C SER A 364 -0.20 -12.38 -15.68
N ARG A 365 -1.00 -12.07 -14.66
CA ARG A 365 -1.30 -12.97 -13.55
C ARG A 365 -2.75 -12.78 -13.13
N ASN A 366 -3.45 -13.88 -12.87
CA ASN A 366 -4.88 -13.86 -12.49
C ASN A 366 -5.10 -13.55 -11.00
N GLY A 367 -4.02 -13.34 -10.24
CA GLY A 367 -4.02 -13.08 -8.81
C GLY A 367 -2.90 -13.81 -8.07
N PRO A 368 -2.78 -13.57 -6.76
CA PRO A 368 -1.63 -13.95 -5.93
C PRO A 368 -1.38 -15.46 -5.83
N THR A 369 -2.33 -16.31 -6.25
CA THR A 369 -2.18 -17.78 -6.22
C THR A 369 -1.89 -18.41 -7.58
N SER A 370 -1.66 -17.59 -8.62
CA SER A 370 -1.46 -18.07 -9.99
C SER A 370 -0.04 -17.81 -10.47
N ASP A 371 0.49 -18.63 -11.37
CA ASP A 371 1.78 -18.35 -12.00
C ASP A 371 1.63 -17.27 -13.08
N PRO A 372 2.69 -16.52 -13.43
CA PRO A 372 2.70 -15.64 -14.59
C PRO A 372 2.40 -16.39 -15.89
N ILE A 373 1.60 -15.77 -16.75
CA ILE A 373 1.24 -16.27 -18.08
C ILE A 373 1.77 -15.30 -19.12
N HIS A 374 2.69 -15.75 -19.97
CA HIS A 374 3.23 -14.93 -21.06
C HIS A 374 2.22 -14.69 -22.17
N PHE A 375 2.26 -13.48 -22.75
CA PHE A 375 1.42 -13.06 -23.86
C PHE A 375 1.86 -13.64 -25.21
#